data_AF-Q4CQM3-F1
#
_entry.id   AF-Q4CQM3-F1
#
_cell.length_a   1.000
_cell.length_b   1.000
_cell.length_c   1.000
_cell.angle_alpha   90.00
_cell.angle_beta   90.00
_cell.angle_gamma   90.00
#
_symmetry.space_group_name_H-M   'P 1'
#
loop_
_entity.id
_entity.type
_entity.pdbx_description
1 polymer ?
#
loop_
_entity_poly.entity_id
_entity_poly.type
_entity_poly.pdbx_seq_one_letter_code
_entity_poly.pdbx_strand_id
1 'polypeptide(L)'
;MSLRPSTTGGCKLLGGLVSAFGTALHDYCRRPPAFFPEPVDVWLAALMDAVPFYQRCMVICPSMMSSDRENSLLARARDHLPSVRLAPLRRRSWEVSQRAESAASLREDGKVAKEVTPGQLPALISPLEKTPPQSLDLVVFAANVFGEEMLHDAPWHLSLAHRCLAPHGVVAIMGYATRVCVVAPEAARRDADDFMEDLQRTAREAAKMKDSKELRVALGRAIDISSSLDAGHADMYFPFRSTKRRWFTSEYAATPAQLAASYRALPEYQLLSREMPRYR
;
A
#
# COMPACT_ATOMS: atom_id res chain seq x y z
N MET A 1 -0.78 53.70 41.24
CA MET A 1 0.46 54.04 40.52
C MET A 1 0.87 52.80 39.74
N SER A 2 0.61 52.75 38.44
CA SER A 2 1.57 53.02 37.34
C SER A 2 2.74 52.01 37.40
N LEU A 3 3.01 51.14 36.42
CA LEU A 3 2.95 51.28 34.96
C LEU A 3 2.86 49.89 34.28
N ARG A 4 2.05 49.78 33.21
CA ARG A 4 2.25 48.81 32.11
C ARG A 4 3.30 49.38 31.13
N PRO A 5 3.91 48.54 30.26
CA PRO A 5 3.49 48.46 28.84
C PRO A 5 3.45 46.99 28.34
N SER A 6 2.45 46.48 27.59
CA SER A 6 1.95 46.76 26.23
C SER A 6 2.68 46.03 25.09
N THR A 7 1.91 45.19 24.36
CA THR A 7 1.96 44.85 22.91
C THR A 7 3.17 44.03 22.43
N THR A 8 3.08 42.95 21.65
CA THR A 8 2.40 42.73 20.35
C THR A 8 2.63 41.25 19.93
N GLY A 9 1.70 40.63 19.21
CA GLY A 9 1.99 39.45 18.37
C GLY A 9 0.98 38.31 18.49
N GLY A 10 -0.06 38.34 17.66
CA GLY A 10 -1.14 37.35 17.65
C GLY A 10 -0.67 35.95 17.27
N CYS A 11 -0.86 35.00 18.17
CA CYS A 11 -0.91 33.58 17.83
C CYS A 11 -2.31 33.10 18.22
N LYS A 12 -3.19 32.93 17.22
CA LYS A 12 -4.49 32.30 17.43
C LYS A 12 -4.23 30.88 17.93
N LEU A 13 -4.55 30.66 19.20
CA LEU A 13 -4.67 29.36 19.84
C LEU A 13 -5.69 28.51 19.06
N LEU A 14 -5.19 27.61 18.19
CA LEU A 14 -5.98 26.51 17.66
C LEU A 14 -5.66 25.26 18.49
N GLY A 15 -6.54 24.98 19.45
CA GLY A 15 -6.80 23.64 20.00
C GLY A 15 -5.60 22.88 20.56
N GLY A 16 -5.16 23.25 21.77
CA GLY A 16 -4.28 22.41 22.57
C GLY A 16 -5.00 21.18 23.10
N LEU A 17 -4.92 20.06 22.38
CA LEU A 17 -5.11 18.72 22.94
C LEU A 17 -3.72 18.11 23.13
N VAL A 18 -3.28 18.03 24.39
CA VAL A 18 -2.12 17.23 24.77
C VAL A 18 -2.54 15.76 24.61
N SER A 19 -2.23 15.14 23.47
CA SER A 19 -2.48 13.72 23.24
C SER A 19 -1.85 12.90 24.38
N ALA A 20 -2.58 11.92 24.92
CA ALA A 20 -2.06 11.05 25.97
C ALA A 20 -0.83 10.24 25.49
N PHE A 21 -0.64 10.16 24.18
CA PHE A 21 0.48 9.50 23.52
C PHE A 21 1.56 10.48 23.04
N GLY A 22 1.48 11.78 23.32
CA GLY A 22 2.41 12.78 22.80
C GLY A 22 3.87 12.34 22.97
N THR A 23 4.30 12.05 24.19
CA THR A 23 5.68 11.55 24.43
C THR A 23 5.98 10.23 23.72
N ALA A 24 4.99 9.33 23.61
CA ALA A 24 5.13 8.05 22.94
C ALA A 24 5.04 8.12 21.41
N LEU A 25 4.66 9.28 20.83
CA LEU A 25 4.60 9.55 19.39
C LEU A 25 5.81 10.35 18.91
N HIS A 26 6.48 11.13 19.78
CA HIS A 26 7.60 12.01 19.42
C HIS A 26 9.03 11.38 19.54
N ASP A 27 9.18 10.06 19.43
CA ASP A 27 10.50 9.45 19.24
C ASP A 27 10.97 9.62 17.79
N TYR A 28 12.19 10.13 17.63
CA TYR A 28 12.88 10.42 16.37
C TYR A 28 13.17 9.21 15.46
N CYS A 29 12.70 8.02 15.80
CA CYS A 29 13.06 6.80 15.08
C CYS A 29 12.14 6.59 13.87
N ARG A 30 12.70 6.76 12.66
CA ARG A 30 12.15 6.15 11.44
C ARG A 30 12.08 4.66 11.64
N ARG A 31 10.88 4.08 11.62
CA ARG A 31 10.69 2.63 11.74
C ARG A 31 10.32 2.03 10.38
N PRO A 32 10.73 0.79 10.12
CA PRO A 32 10.28 0.07 8.93
C PRO A 32 8.74 0.05 8.87
N PRO A 33 8.14 -0.03 7.67
CA PRO A 33 6.70 -0.10 7.52
C PRO A 33 6.15 -1.24 8.38
N ALA A 34 5.01 -0.97 9.04
CA ALA A 34 4.32 -1.96 9.85
C ALA A 34 3.98 -3.16 8.96
N PHE A 35 4.21 -4.36 9.48
CA PHE A 35 3.84 -5.60 8.83
C PHE A 35 3.02 -6.40 9.82
N PHE A 36 1.78 -6.66 9.46
CA PHE A 36 0.90 -7.52 10.23
C PHE A 36 0.89 -8.90 9.56
N PRO A 37 1.23 -9.97 10.29
CA PRO A 37 1.20 -11.31 9.72
C PRO A 37 -0.23 -11.63 9.29
N GLU A 38 -0.39 -12.12 8.06
CA GLU A 38 -1.71 -12.48 7.54
C GLU A 38 -2.27 -13.67 8.34
N PRO A 39 -3.53 -13.61 8.83
CA PRO A 39 -4.13 -14.72 9.55
C PRO A 39 -4.30 -15.94 8.64
N VAL A 40 -4.23 -17.13 9.22
CA VAL A 40 -4.35 -18.42 8.51
C VAL A 40 -5.63 -18.48 7.68
N ASP A 41 -6.73 -17.91 8.18
CA ASP A 41 -8.02 -17.86 7.50
C ASP A 41 -7.98 -17.18 6.13
N VAL A 42 -7.07 -16.22 5.92
CA VAL A 42 -6.89 -15.55 4.61
C VAL A 42 -6.32 -16.53 3.59
N TRP A 43 -5.35 -17.35 4.00
CA TRP A 43 -4.76 -18.38 3.14
C TRP A 43 -5.76 -19.49 2.83
N LEU A 44 -6.51 -19.93 3.84
CA LEU A 44 -7.57 -20.92 3.65
C LEU A 44 -8.68 -20.39 2.72
N ALA A 45 -9.04 -19.11 2.81
CA ALA A 45 -10.01 -18.50 1.91
C ALA A 45 -9.55 -18.52 0.45
N ALA A 46 -8.29 -18.17 0.18
CA ALA A 46 -7.72 -18.23 -1.16
C ALA A 46 -7.64 -19.66 -1.68
N LEU A 47 -7.25 -20.63 -0.84
CA LEU A 47 -7.25 -22.04 -1.19
C LEU A 47 -8.66 -22.52 -1.55
N MET A 48 -9.66 -22.23 -0.71
CA MET A 48 -11.05 -22.67 -0.92
C MET A 48 -11.63 -22.19 -2.27
N ASP A 49 -11.30 -20.98 -2.70
CA ASP A 49 -11.76 -20.47 -4.00
C ASP A 49 -10.96 -21.06 -5.18
N ALA A 50 -9.74 -21.53 -4.95
CA ALA A 50 -8.89 -22.14 -5.97
C ALA A 50 -9.09 -23.66 -6.14
N VAL A 51 -9.61 -24.38 -5.14
CA VAL A 51 -9.83 -25.84 -5.23
C VAL A 51 -10.77 -26.18 -6.39
N PRO A 52 -10.45 -27.19 -7.24
CA PRO A 52 -9.29 -28.10 -7.18
C PRO A 52 -8.04 -27.61 -7.94
N PHE A 53 -8.07 -26.43 -8.54
CA PHE A 53 -7.02 -25.84 -9.36
C PHE A 53 -6.01 -25.03 -8.53
N TYR A 54 -5.14 -25.71 -7.79
CA TYR A 54 -4.11 -25.07 -6.94
C TYR A 54 -2.71 -25.68 -7.15
N GLN A 55 -2.49 -26.38 -8.25
CA GLN A 55 -1.20 -27.04 -8.51
C GLN A 55 -0.15 -26.07 -9.03
N ARG A 56 -0.53 -24.97 -9.68
CA ARG A 56 0.41 -24.00 -10.24
C ARG A 56 0.16 -22.63 -9.63
N CYS A 57 0.70 -22.44 -8.43
CA CYS A 57 0.47 -21.25 -7.62
C CYS A 57 1.66 -20.28 -7.66
N MET A 58 1.39 -18.99 -7.80
CA MET A 58 2.39 -17.93 -7.67
C MET A 58 1.94 -16.90 -6.62
N VAL A 59 2.81 -16.64 -5.64
CA VAL A 59 2.66 -15.55 -4.69
C VAL A 59 3.59 -14.43 -5.10
N ILE A 60 3.01 -13.24 -5.32
CA ILE A 60 3.73 -12.01 -5.64
C ILE A 60 3.78 -11.16 -4.38
N CYS A 61 4.97 -10.68 -4.04
CA CYS A 61 5.20 -9.89 -2.84
C CYS A 61 5.89 -8.54 -3.16
N PRO A 62 5.90 -7.59 -2.22
CA PRO A 62 6.50 -6.27 -2.42
C PRO A 62 7.99 -6.34 -2.75
N SER A 63 8.46 -5.39 -3.55
CA SER A 63 9.84 -5.30 -4.01
C SER A 63 10.85 -5.05 -2.89
N MET A 64 10.40 -4.44 -1.78
CA MET A 64 11.24 -4.05 -0.64
C MET A 64 11.14 -5.02 0.54
N MET A 65 10.52 -6.19 0.36
CA MET A 65 10.36 -7.15 1.45
C MET A 65 11.71 -7.77 1.82
N SER A 66 11.98 -7.93 3.12
CA SER A 66 13.23 -8.56 3.57
C SER A 66 13.21 -10.06 3.31
N SER A 67 14.38 -10.66 3.10
CA SER A 67 14.51 -12.10 2.83
C SER A 67 13.92 -12.97 3.95
N ASP A 68 14.03 -12.55 5.21
CA ASP A 68 13.41 -13.27 6.33
C ASP A 68 11.88 -13.27 6.24
N ARG A 69 11.28 -12.15 5.82
CA ARG A 69 9.84 -12.02 5.63
C ARG A 69 9.38 -12.82 4.41
N GLU A 70 10.15 -12.81 3.32
CA GLU A 70 9.94 -13.66 2.14
C GLU A 70 9.92 -15.14 2.52
N ASN A 71 10.92 -15.60 3.29
CA ASN A 71 10.98 -16.98 3.76
C ASN A 71 9.80 -17.34 4.67
N SER A 72 9.42 -16.43 5.57
CA SER A 72 8.27 -16.63 6.45
C SER A 72 6.95 -16.70 5.68
N LEU A 73 6.75 -15.81 4.71
CA LEU A 73 5.56 -15.80 3.84
C LEU A 73 5.50 -17.07 2.99
N LEU A 74 6.63 -17.50 2.43
CA LEU A 74 6.73 -18.73 1.64
C LEU A 74 6.44 -19.97 2.48
N ALA A 75 6.93 -20.03 3.73
CA ALA A 75 6.63 -21.12 4.64
C ALA A 75 5.12 -21.21 4.92
N ARG A 76 4.48 -20.10 5.31
CA ARG A 76 3.03 -20.04 5.53
C ARG A 76 2.24 -20.44 4.28
N ALA A 77 2.66 -19.95 3.10
CA ALA A 77 1.99 -20.29 1.85
C ALA A 77 2.10 -21.79 1.56
N ARG A 78 3.25 -22.43 1.83
CA ARG A 78 3.47 -23.86 1.60
C ARG A 78 2.65 -24.77 2.51
N ASP A 79 2.26 -24.31 3.70
CA ASP A 79 1.37 -25.05 4.59
C ASP A 79 -0.01 -25.31 3.94
N HIS A 80 -0.40 -24.49 2.96
CA HIS A 80 -1.69 -24.57 2.26
C HIS A 80 -1.57 -24.84 0.75
N LEU A 81 -0.46 -24.44 0.13
CA LEU A 81 -0.20 -24.50 -1.30
C LEU A 81 1.15 -25.18 -1.56
N PRO A 82 1.19 -26.53 -1.67
CA PRO A 82 2.44 -27.29 -1.71
C PRO A 82 3.41 -26.89 -2.84
N SER A 83 2.88 -26.42 -3.97
CA SER A 83 3.61 -26.09 -5.20
C SER A 83 3.84 -24.60 -5.41
N VAL A 84 3.63 -23.78 -4.38
CA VAL A 84 3.71 -22.32 -4.49
C VAL A 84 5.11 -21.82 -4.82
N ARG A 85 5.17 -20.85 -5.73
CA ARG A 85 6.39 -20.09 -6.05
C ARG A 85 6.23 -18.67 -5.54
N LEU A 86 7.22 -18.18 -4.80
CA LEU A 86 7.28 -16.77 -4.42
C LEU A 86 8.05 -15.98 -5.50
N ALA A 87 7.56 -14.81 -5.86
CA ALA A 87 8.22 -13.92 -6.81
C ALA A 87 8.03 -12.44 -6.40
N PRO A 88 9.10 -11.75 -5.95
CA PRO A 88 9.00 -10.33 -5.63
C PRO A 88 8.85 -9.48 -6.89
N LEU A 89 8.15 -8.35 -6.77
CA LEU A 89 8.22 -7.28 -7.76
C LEU A 89 9.65 -6.74 -7.86
N ARG A 90 10.06 -6.35 -9.06
CA ARG A 90 11.41 -5.81 -9.29
C ARG A 90 11.32 -4.44 -9.92
N ARG A 91 12.21 -3.52 -9.54
CA ARG A 91 12.32 -2.23 -10.24
C ARG A 91 12.80 -2.44 -11.67
N ARG A 92 12.13 -1.77 -12.61
CA ARG A 92 12.56 -1.71 -14.02
C ARG A 92 13.80 -0.82 -14.09
N SER A 93 14.92 -1.35 -14.59
CA SER A 93 16.08 -0.52 -14.90
C SER A 93 15.72 0.42 -16.06
N TRP A 94 15.98 1.71 -15.88
CA TRP A 94 15.61 2.76 -16.85
C TRP A 94 16.22 2.53 -18.24
N GLU A 95 17.35 1.84 -18.31
CA GLU A 95 18.05 1.50 -19.56
C GLU A 95 17.19 0.67 -20.55
N VAL A 96 16.21 -0.09 -20.07
CA VAL A 96 15.35 -0.92 -20.93
C VAL A 96 14.24 -0.09 -21.60
N SER A 97 13.76 0.96 -20.94
CA SER A 97 12.65 1.78 -21.45
C SER A 97 13.06 2.64 -22.66
N GLN A 98 14.27 3.21 -22.65
CA GLN A 98 14.77 4.03 -23.77
C GLN A 98 14.98 3.21 -25.05
N ARG A 99 15.30 1.92 -24.92
CA ARG A 99 15.55 1.05 -26.08
C ARG A 99 14.25 0.70 -26.83
N ALA A 100 13.11 0.70 -26.14
CA ALA A 100 11.80 0.50 -26.75
C ALA A 100 11.30 1.79 -27.44
N GLU A 101 11.55 2.96 -26.85
CA GLU A 101 11.19 4.26 -27.41
C GLU A 101 12.00 4.60 -28.67
N SER A 102 13.31 4.31 -28.70
CA SER A 102 14.13 4.48 -29.91
C SER A 102 13.88 3.45 -31.02
N ALA A 103 13.32 2.28 -30.71
CA ALA A 103 12.98 1.27 -31.72
C ALA A 103 11.67 1.61 -32.46
N ALA A 104 10.75 2.34 -31.81
CA ALA A 104 9.48 2.76 -32.40
C ALA A 104 9.61 4.00 -33.32
N SER A 105 10.72 4.75 -33.25
CA SER A 105 10.95 5.95 -34.06
C SER A 105 11.72 5.69 -35.37
N LEU A 106 11.96 4.44 -35.74
CA LEU A 106 12.71 4.04 -36.93
C LEU A 106 11.81 3.20 -37.85
N ARG A 107 11.02 3.87 -38.70
CA ARG A 107 10.51 3.43 -40.03
C ARG A 107 9.12 4.03 -40.31
N GLU A 108 9.06 5.05 -41.15
CA GLU A 108 8.38 5.01 -42.46
C GLU A 108 8.27 6.43 -43.04
N ASP A 109 8.72 6.56 -44.28
CA ASP A 109 8.58 7.73 -45.13
C ASP A 109 7.13 8.27 -45.17
N GLY A 110 6.99 9.59 -44.98
CA GLY A 110 6.07 10.37 -45.82
C GLY A 110 4.58 10.50 -45.43
N LYS A 111 4.12 10.05 -44.25
CA LYS A 111 2.77 10.38 -43.77
C LYS A 111 2.78 10.76 -42.29
N VAL A 112 2.26 11.94 -41.98
CA VAL A 112 2.00 12.43 -40.61
C VAL A 112 0.93 11.55 -39.96
N ALA A 113 1.33 10.36 -39.49
CA ALA A 113 0.55 9.59 -38.55
C ALA A 113 0.67 10.28 -37.20
N LYS A 114 -0.47 10.58 -36.55
CA LYS A 114 -0.49 11.00 -35.14
C LYS A 114 0.38 10.04 -34.33
N GLU A 115 1.49 10.54 -33.80
CA GLU A 115 2.30 9.81 -32.83
C GLU A 115 1.39 9.36 -31.69
N VAL A 116 1.12 8.05 -31.64
CA VAL A 116 0.57 7.43 -30.45
C VAL A 116 1.75 7.39 -29.48
N THR A 117 1.80 8.35 -28.55
CA THR A 117 2.79 8.33 -27.48
C THR A 117 2.66 6.97 -26.78
N PRO A 118 3.68 6.09 -26.85
CA PRO A 118 3.59 4.80 -26.19
C PRO A 118 3.35 5.06 -24.71
N GLY A 119 2.33 4.40 -24.15
CA GLY A 119 2.03 4.51 -22.73
C GLY A 119 3.27 4.16 -21.91
N GLN A 120 3.63 5.01 -20.94
CA GLN A 120 4.76 4.76 -20.07
C GLN A 120 4.56 3.42 -19.35
N LEU A 121 5.51 2.48 -19.51
CA LEU A 121 5.44 1.20 -18.82
C LEU A 121 5.56 1.40 -17.30
N PRO A 122 4.90 0.55 -16.50
CA PRO A 122 5.03 0.58 -15.05
C PRO A 122 6.48 0.51 -14.59
N ALA A 123 6.77 1.25 -13.52
CA ALA A 123 8.11 1.33 -12.94
C ALA A 123 8.58 -0.02 -12.35
N LEU A 124 7.64 -0.91 -12.03
CA LEU A 124 7.91 -2.24 -11.50
C LEU A 124 7.64 -3.30 -12.57
N ILE A 125 8.59 -4.21 -12.73
CA ILE A 125 8.48 -5.41 -13.56
C ILE A 125 7.68 -6.44 -12.77
N SER A 126 6.56 -6.87 -13.35
CA SER A 126 5.78 -7.98 -12.80
C SER A 126 6.44 -9.32 -13.19
N PRO A 127 6.57 -10.28 -12.26
CA PRO A 127 7.04 -11.64 -12.62
C PRO A 127 6.13 -12.34 -13.63
N LEU A 128 4.87 -11.89 -13.74
CA LEU A 128 3.90 -12.38 -14.71
C LEU A 128 4.27 -12.01 -16.15
N GLU A 129 5.10 -10.99 -16.39
CA GLU A 129 5.54 -10.60 -17.74
C GLU A 129 6.26 -11.75 -18.45
N LYS A 130 7.06 -12.53 -17.70
CA LYS A 130 7.84 -13.67 -18.21
C LYS A 130 7.13 -15.01 -18.11
N THR A 131 5.94 -15.03 -17.50
CA THR A 131 5.19 -16.26 -17.26
C THR A 131 4.36 -16.59 -18.51
N PRO A 132 4.37 -17.85 -18.99
CA PRO A 132 3.59 -18.24 -20.15
C PRO A 132 2.08 -18.02 -19.92
N PRO A 133 1.30 -17.80 -20.99
CA PRO A 133 -0.15 -17.70 -20.88
C PRO A 133 -0.74 -19.03 -20.38
N GLN A 134 -1.82 -18.96 -19.60
CA GLN A 134 -2.58 -20.13 -19.10
C GLN A 134 -1.75 -21.18 -18.31
N SER A 135 -0.63 -20.76 -17.73
CA SER A 135 0.28 -21.66 -17.01
C SER A 135 0.05 -21.70 -15.51
N LEU A 136 -0.75 -20.80 -14.95
CA LEU A 136 -1.02 -20.70 -13.52
C LEU A 136 -2.47 -21.02 -13.22
N ASP A 137 -2.71 -21.61 -12.05
CA ASP A 137 -4.05 -21.87 -11.53
C ASP A 137 -4.44 -20.83 -10.48
N LEU A 138 -3.47 -20.30 -9.73
CA LEU A 138 -3.68 -19.29 -8.69
C LEU A 138 -2.55 -18.26 -8.70
N VAL A 139 -2.92 -16.98 -8.70
CA VAL A 139 -2.03 -15.85 -8.48
C VAL A 139 -2.46 -15.14 -7.21
N VAL A 140 -1.56 -15.01 -6.25
CA VAL A 140 -1.82 -14.33 -4.97
C VAL A 140 -0.94 -13.08 -4.91
N PHE A 141 -1.55 -11.91 -4.83
CA PHE A 141 -0.87 -10.67 -4.48
C PHE A 141 -0.88 -10.53 -2.96
N ALA A 142 0.26 -10.73 -2.31
CA ALA A 142 0.37 -10.81 -0.85
C ALA A 142 1.00 -9.55 -0.23
N ALA A 143 0.87 -9.43 1.10
CA ALA A 143 1.53 -8.40 1.90
C ALA A 143 1.32 -6.96 1.39
N ASN A 144 0.07 -6.60 1.05
CA ASN A 144 -0.31 -5.28 0.53
C ASN A 144 0.34 -4.87 -0.80
N VAL A 145 1.04 -5.77 -1.52
CA VAL A 145 1.73 -5.42 -2.77
C VAL A 145 0.79 -4.76 -3.80
N PHE A 146 -0.46 -5.20 -3.85
CA PHE A 146 -1.45 -4.65 -4.77
C PHE A 146 -1.75 -3.17 -4.46
N GLY A 147 -1.98 -2.84 -3.19
CA GLY A 147 -2.21 -1.47 -2.75
C GLY A 147 -0.94 -0.62 -2.83
N GLU A 148 0.17 -1.08 -2.26
CA GLU A 148 1.36 -0.26 -2.06
C GLU A 148 2.17 -0.01 -3.35
N GLU A 149 2.27 -1.02 -4.22
CA GLU A 149 3.18 -0.98 -5.36
C GLU A 149 2.46 -1.02 -6.71
N MET A 150 1.23 -1.56 -6.78
CA MET A 150 0.56 -1.82 -8.06
C MET A 150 -0.69 -0.97 -8.28
N LEU A 151 -1.21 -0.25 -7.29
CA LEU A 151 -2.54 0.38 -7.34
C LEU A 151 -2.73 1.30 -8.55
N HIS A 152 -1.74 2.15 -8.83
CA HIS A 152 -1.80 3.11 -9.94
C HIS A 152 -1.58 2.47 -11.32
N ASP A 153 -1.01 1.27 -11.35
CA ASP A 153 -0.76 0.47 -12.55
C ASP A 153 -1.64 -0.80 -12.57
N ALA A 154 -2.69 -0.84 -11.75
CA ALA A 154 -3.47 -2.06 -11.52
C ALA A 154 -4.05 -2.68 -12.80
N PRO A 155 -4.57 -1.91 -13.79
CA PRO A 155 -5.03 -2.48 -15.04
C PRO A 155 -3.96 -3.29 -15.77
N TRP A 156 -2.70 -2.81 -15.77
CA TRP A 156 -1.57 -3.53 -16.36
C TRP A 156 -1.34 -4.87 -15.64
N HIS A 157 -1.21 -4.83 -14.31
CA HIS A 157 -0.93 -6.05 -13.54
C HIS A 157 -2.07 -7.07 -13.56
N LEU A 158 -3.33 -6.62 -13.52
CA LEU A 158 -4.50 -7.48 -13.61
C LEU A 158 -4.62 -8.11 -15.00
N SER A 159 -4.27 -7.38 -16.07
CA SER A 159 -4.24 -7.94 -17.43
C SER A 159 -3.21 -9.06 -17.57
N LEU A 160 -2.02 -8.90 -16.95
CA LEU A 160 -0.99 -9.94 -16.92
C LEU A 160 -1.44 -11.16 -16.11
N ALA A 161 -2.09 -10.95 -14.97
CA ALA A 161 -2.67 -12.05 -14.18
C ALA A 161 -3.71 -12.82 -15.00
N HIS A 162 -4.65 -12.11 -15.63
CA HIS A 162 -5.66 -12.72 -16.50
C HIS A 162 -5.03 -13.52 -17.66
N ARG A 163 -3.96 -13.02 -18.28
CA ARG A 163 -3.22 -13.72 -19.34
C ARG A 163 -2.60 -15.04 -18.85
N CYS A 164 -1.99 -15.03 -17.67
CA CYS A 164 -1.24 -16.17 -17.14
C CYS A 164 -2.12 -17.23 -16.49
N LEU A 165 -3.35 -16.90 -16.11
CA LEU A 165 -4.28 -17.83 -15.49
C LEU A 165 -4.93 -18.78 -16.51
N ALA A 166 -5.13 -20.02 -16.08
CA ALA A 166 -5.97 -20.99 -16.76
C ALA A 166 -7.45 -20.53 -16.77
N PRO A 167 -8.35 -21.13 -17.60
CA PRO A 167 -9.75 -20.71 -17.70
C PRO A 167 -10.56 -20.66 -16.37
N HIS A 168 -10.12 -21.40 -15.35
CA HIS A 168 -10.71 -21.41 -14.00
C HIS A 168 -9.76 -20.90 -12.93
N GLY A 169 -8.69 -20.22 -13.37
CA GLY A 169 -7.68 -19.71 -12.47
C GLY A 169 -8.21 -18.57 -11.62
N VAL A 170 -7.63 -18.42 -10.44
CA VAL A 170 -8.06 -17.45 -9.43
C VAL A 170 -6.99 -16.40 -9.21
N VAL A 171 -7.42 -15.14 -9.10
CA VAL A 171 -6.60 -14.06 -8.54
C VAL A 171 -7.06 -13.81 -7.11
N ALA A 172 -6.14 -13.95 -6.15
CA ALA A 172 -6.34 -13.55 -4.78
C ALA A 172 -5.54 -12.28 -4.49
N ILE A 173 -6.18 -11.25 -3.93
CA ILE A 173 -5.50 -10.07 -3.41
C ILE A 173 -5.62 -10.13 -1.90
N MET A 174 -4.48 -10.27 -1.25
CA MET A 174 -4.36 -10.33 0.20
C MET A 174 -3.71 -9.05 0.71
N GLY A 175 -4.30 -8.49 1.74
CA GLY A 175 -3.81 -7.30 2.39
C GLY A 175 -4.43 -7.11 3.76
N TYR A 176 -4.00 -6.05 4.42
CA TYR A 176 -4.49 -5.63 5.73
C TYR A 176 -4.66 -4.11 5.72
N ALA A 177 -5.68 -3.64 6.42
CA ALA A 177 -5.79 -2.23 6.74
C ALA A 177 -4.61 -1.85 7.65
N THR A 178 -3.91 -0.78 7.30
CA THR A 178 -2.76 -0.30 8.09
C THR A 178 -3.19 0.43 9.36
N ARG A 179 -4.48 0.82 9.44
CA ARG A 179 -5.07 1.55 10.56
C ARG A 179 -5.56 0.58 11.63
N VAL A 180 -4.99 0.70 12.82
CA VAL A 180 -5.37 -0.11 13.99
C VAL A 180 -6.44 0.63 14.79
N CYS A 181 -7.55 -0.06 15.06
CA CYS A 181 -8.61 0.40 15.95
C CYS A 181 -8.34 -0.03 17.39
N VAL A 182 -8.65 0.83 18.36
CA VAL A 182 -8.47 0.56 19.79
C VAL A 182 -9.78 0.08 20.41
N VAL A 183 -9.80 -1.13 20.96
CA VAL A 183 -10.96 -1.73 21.66
C VAL A 183 -10.92 -1.47 23.18
N ALA A 184 -9.93 -0.71 23.66
CA ALA A 184 -9.73 -0.36 25.07
C ALA A 184 -10.82 0.61 25.61
N PRO A 185 -10.83 0.95 26.93
CA PRO A 185 -11.85 1.81 27.52
C PRO A 185 -12.11 3.09 26.71
N GLU A 186 -13.35 3.55 26.69
CA GLU A 186 -13.83 4.56 25.74
C GLU A 186 -12.93 5.79 25.59
N ALA A 187 -12.29 6.25 26.67
CA ALA A 187 -11.36 7.37 26.64
C ALA A 187 -10.14 7.13 25.74
N ALA A 188 -9.53 5.94 25.82
CA ALA A 188 -8.38 5.57 24.98
C ALA A 188 -8.77 5.36 23.53
N ARG A 189 -9.96 4.79 23.27
CA ARG A 189 -10.52 4.70 21.93
C ARG A 189 -10.73 6.08 21.30
N ARG A 190 -11.37 7.00 22.04
CA ARG A 190 -11.61 8.38 21.56
C ARG A 190 -10.31 9.11 21.24
N ASP A 191 -9.29 9.03 22.10
CA ASP A 191 -8.00 9.69 21.84
C ASP A 191 -7.30 9.13 20.59
N ALA A 192 -7.39 7.81 20.37
CA ALA A 192 -6.87 7.18 19.16
C ALA A 192 -7.63 7.60 17.89
N ASP A 193 -8.96 7.63 17.95
CA ASP A 193 -9.82 8.06 16.85
C ASP A 193 -9.57 9.54 16.51
N ASP A 194 -9.54 10.42 17.52
CA ASP A 194 -9.25 11.85 17.37
C ASP A 194 -7.88 12.09 16.72
N PHE A 195 -6.86 11.34 17.15
CA PHE A 195 -5.52 11.39 16.54
C PHE A 195 -5.54 10.98 15.06
N MET A 196 -6.22 9.88 14.74
CA MET A 196 -6.30 9.38 13.37
C MET A 196 -7.08 10.33 12.45
N GLU A 197 -8.15 10.95 12.95
CA GLU A 197 -8.88 11.99 12.23
C GLU A 197 -8.01 13.24 11.99
N ASP A 198 -7.26 13.69 13.00
CA ASP A 198 -6.36 14.84 12.86
C ASP A 198 -5.23 14.55 11.85
N LEU A 199 -4.65 13.35 11.90
CA LEU A 199 -3.63 12.91 10.95
C LEU A 199 -4.17 12.91 9.51
N GLN A 200 -5.35 12.34 9.28
CA GLN A 200 -5.96 12.30 7.95
C GLN A 200 -6.33 13.69 7.44
N ARG A 201 -6.91 14.54 8.29
CA ARG A 201 -7.25 15.93 7.95
C ARG A 201 -5.99 16.69 7.55
N THR A 202 -4.95 16.63 8.38
CA THR A 202 -3.68 17.31 8.12
C THR A 202 -3.01 16.78 6.85
N ALA A 203 -3.06 15.46 6.61
CA ALA A 203 -2.55 14.86 5.38
C ALA A 203 -3.29 15.39 4.14
N ARG A 204 -4.62 15.44 4.18
CA ARG A 204 -5.44 15.98 3.07
C ARG A 204 -5.21 17.47 2.84
N GLU A 205 -4.99 18.25 3.89
CA GLU A 205 -4.68 19.68 3.79
C GLU A 205 -3.29 19.91 3.20
N ALA A 206 -2.27 19.18 3.69
CA ALA A 206 -0.91 19.24 3.16
C ALA A 206 -0.83 18.80 1.68
N ALA A 207 -1.64 17.81 1.27
CA ALA A 207 -1.74 17.40 -0.12
C ALA A 207 -2.39 18.47 -1.03
N LYS A 208 -3.08 19.47 -0.46
CA LYS A 208 -3.65 20.59 -1.21
C LYS A 208 -2.74 21.82 -1.23
N MET A 209 -1.74 21.90 -0.35
CA MET A 209 -0.79 23.01 -0.32
C MET A 209 0.11 23.01 -1.56
N LYS A 210 0.55 24.21 -1.98
CA LYS A 210 1.28 24.41 -3.24
C LYS A 210 2.80 24.25 -3.11
N ASP A 211 3.31 24.16 -1.89
CA ASP A 211 4.71 24.49 -1.62
C ASP A 211 5.70 23.38 -2.02
N SER A 212 5.27 22.12 -2.05
CA SER A 212 6.11 20.99 -2.51
C SER A 212 5.33 20.03 -3.41
N LYS A 213 5.68 19.99 -4.70
CA LYS A 213 5.09 19.08 -5.69
C LYS A 213 5.35 17.61 -5.32
N GLU A 214 6.54 17.31 -4.81
CA GLU A 214 6.93 15.93 -4.45
C GLU A 214 6.16 15.43 -3.24
N LEU A 215 6.08 16.23 -2.17
CA LEU A 215 5.30 15.89 -0.98
C LEU A 215 3.83 15.69 -1.33
N ARG A 216 3.27 16.61 -2.14
CA ARG A 216 1.89 16.52 -2.59
C ARG A 216 1.59 15.22 -3.34
N VAL A 217 2.46 14.82 -4.27
CA VAL A 217 2.28 13.58 -5.02
C VAL A 217 2.45 12.37 -4.10
N ALA A 218 3.47 12.36 -3.24
CA ALA A 218 3.70 11.26 -2.31
C ALA A 218 2.54 11.08 -1.32
N LEU A 219 2.01 12.18 -0.79
CA LEU A 219 0.91 12.17 0.17
C LEU A 219 -0.42 11.83 -0.50
N GLY A 220 -0.66 12.33 -1.71
CA GLY A 220 -1.80 11.91 -2.52
C GLY A 220 -1.81 10.40 -2.74
N ARG A 221 -0.66 9.83 -3.17
CA ARG A 221 -0.52 8.37 -3.30
C ARG A 221 -0.75 7.65 -1.99
N ALA A 222 -0.18 8.11 -0.88
CA ALA A 222 -0.38 7.49 0.43
C ALA A 222 -1.86 7.46 0.84
N ILE A 223 -2.59 8.55 0.62
CA ILE A 223 -4.04 8.66 0.91
C ILE A 223 -4.85 7.74 0.00
N ASP A 224 -4.52 7.68 -1.29
CA ASP A 224 -5.19 6.79 -2.24
C ASP A 224 -4.99 5.32 -1.84
N ILE A 225 -3.76 4.95 -1.47
CA ILE A 225 -3.42 3.60 -1.02
C ILE A 225 -4.18 3.25 0.25
N SER A 226 -4.17 4.11 1.28
CA SER A 226 -4.87 3.83 2.52
C SER A 226 -6.37 3.75 2.33
N SER A 227 -6.95 4.63 1.51
CA SER A 227 -8.39 4.60 1.18
C SER A 227 -8.78 3.33 0.41
N SER A 228 -7.94 2.90 -0.53
CA SER A 228 -8.19 1.68 -1.29
C SER A 228 -8.04 0.43 -0.42
N LEU A 229 -7.07 0.38 0.49
CA LEU A 229 -6.93 -0.70 1.47
C LEU A 229 -8.14 -0.76 2.42
N ASP A 230 -8.61 0.37 2.94
CA ASP A 230 -9.80 0.45 3.80
C ASP A 230 -11.09 -0.03 3.08
N ALA A 231 -11.17 0.20 1.77
CA ALA A 231 -12.28 -0.27 0.93
C ALA A 231 -12.11 -1.71 0.42
N GLY A 232 -11.01 -2.40 0.75
CA GLY A 232 -10.70 -3.73 0.19
C GLY A 232 -10.62 -3.70 -1.34
N HIS A 233 -10.05 -2.61 -1.86
CA HIS A 233 -9.95 -2.27 -3.28
C HIS A 233 -11.30 -2.23 -4.00
N ALA A 234 -12.41 -1.97 -3.30
CA ALA A 234 -13.74 -1.85 -3.90
C ALA A 234 -13.88 -0.65 -4.86
N ASP A 235 -12.99 0.32 -4.74
CA ASP A 235 -12.82 1.48 -5.61
C ASP A 235 -12.20 1.13 -6.98
N MET A 236 -11.66 -0.09 -7.14
CA MET A 236 -10.98 -0.53 -8.35
C MET A 236 -11.86 -1.44 -9.22
N TYR A 237 -11.69 -1.35 -10.54
CA TYR A 237 -12.34 -2.24 -11.49
C TYR A 237 -11.60 -3.59 -11.58
N PHE A 238 -12.34 -4.68 -11.38
CA PHE A 238 -11.85 -6.05 -11.54
C PHE A 238 -12.55 -6.74 -12.72
N PRO A 239 -11.83 -7.18 -13.76
CA PRO A 239 -12.42 -7.81 -14.94
C PRO A 239 -12.80 -9.30 -14.73
N PHE A 240 -13.04 -9.73 -13.48
CA PHE A 240 -13.31 -11.13 -13.14
C PHE A 240 -14.79 -11.31 -12.78
N ARG A 241 -15.42 -12.36 -13.32
CA ARG A 241 -16.88 -12.58 -13.18
C ARG A 241 -17.35 -12.81 -11.74
N SER A 242 -16.47 -13.27 -10.85
CA SER A 242 -16.82 -13.73 -9.50
C SER A 242 -15.93 -13.11 -8.42
N THR A 243 -15.87 -11.77 -8.37
CA THR A 243 -15.12 -11.07 -7.32
C THR A 243 -15.80 -11.23 -5.96
N LYS A 244 -15.11 -11.88 -5.02
CA LYS A 244 -15.51 -11.97 -3.61
C LYS A 244 -14.59 -11.08 -2.77
N ARG A 245 -15.15 -10.40 -1.77
CA ARG A 245 -14.40 -9.64 -0.76
C ARG A 245 -14.72 -10.23 0.61
N ARG A 246 -13.69 -10.49 1.41
CA ARG A 246 -13.82 -11.07 2.75
C ARG A 246 -12.95 -10.25 3.70
N TRP A 247 -13.49 -9.91 4.85
CA TRP A 247 -12.79 -9.20 5.92
C TRP A 247 -12.54 -10.16 7.07
N PHE A 248 -11.30 -10.16 7.57
CA PHE A 248 -10.90 -10.91 8.75
C PHE A 248 -10.40 -9.90 9.78
N THR A 249 -11.00 -9.92 10.96
CA THR A 249 -10.57 -9.04 12.06
C THR A 249 -9.61 -9.81 12.94
N SER A 250 -8.42 -9.24 13.15
CA SER A 250 -7.45 -9.79 14.09
C SER A 250 -7.31 -8.83 15.26
N GLU A 251 -7.58 -9.35 16.46
CA GLU A 251 -7.47 -8.60 17.71
C GLU A 251 -6.17 -8.99 18.41
N TYR A 252 -5.41 -7.99 18.85
CA TYR A 252 -4.13 -8.18 19.52
C TYR A 252 -4.08 -7.37 20.81
N ALA A 253 -3.49 -7.95 21.86
CA ALA A 253 -3.05 -7.18 23.00
C ALA A 253 -1.82 -6.36 22.59
N ALA A 254 -1.94 -5.04 22.61
CA ALA A 254 -0.85 -4.12 22.31
C ALA A 254 -0.61 -3.19 23.50
N THR A 255 0.68 -2.97 23.82
CA THR A 255 1.04 -1.90 24.76
C THR A 255 0.84 -0.54 24.10
N PRO A 256 0.61 0.55 24.87
CA PRO A 256 0.56 1.90 24.33
C PRO A 256 1.75 2.26 23.42
N ALA A 257 2.95 1.78 23.77
CA ALA A 257 4.16 1.99 22.96
C ALA A 257 4.12 1.25 21.62
N GLN A 258 3.54 0.05 21.58
CA GLN A 258 3.34 -0.71 20.33
C GLN A 258 2.27 -0.08 19.45
N LEU A 259 1.18 0.41 20.06
CA LEU A 259 0.14 1.15 19.34
C LEU A 259 0.72 2.42 18.70
N ALA A 260 1.41 3.26 19.49
CA ALA A 260 2.08 4.45 18.99
C ALA A 260 3.13 4.13 17.90
N ALA A 261 3.83 3.00 18.01
CA ALA A 261 4.73 2.53 16.95
C ALA A 261 4.01 2.21 15.65
N SER A 262 2.81 1.62 15.70
CA SER A 262 2.01 1.33 14.51
C SER A 262 1.56 2.61 13.81
N TYR A 263 1.12 3.63 14.57
CA TYR A 263 0.75 4.92 14.01
C TYR A 263 1.93 5.67 13.38
N ARG A 264 3.11 5.60 13.99
CA ARG A 264 4.33 6.16 13.40
C ARG A 264 4.77 5.47 12.11
N ALA A 265 4.35 4.22 11.91
CA ALA A 265 4.65 3.45 10.71
C ALA A 265 3.71 3.77 9.54
N LEU A 266 2.64 4.54 9.75
CA LEU A 266 1.72 4.96 8.70
C LEU A 266 2.45 5.87 7.68
N PRO A 267 2.27 5.64 6.36
CA PRO A 267 2.91 6.46 5.34
C PRO A 267 2.62 7.95 5.47
N GLU A 268 1.37 8.33 5.81
CA GLU A 268 0.95 9.71 5.99
C GLU A 268 1.72 10.38 7.14
N TYR A 269 1.89 9.68 8.26
CA TYR A 269 2.68 10.17 9.40
C TYR A 269 4.16 10.33 9.02
N GLN A 270 4.73 9.35 8.31
CA GLN A 270 6.13 9.38 7.90
C GLN A 270 6.45 10.51 6.91
N LEU A 271 5.49 10.87 6.07
CA LEU A 271 5.61 12.00 5.14
C LEU A 271 5.47 13.33 5.88
N LEU A 272 4.46 13.47 6.74
CA LEU A 272 4.21 14.71 7.49
C LEU A 272 5.31 15.02 8.51
N SER A 273 5.86 14.02 9.22
CA SER A 273 6.95 14.19 10.20
C SER A 273 8.26 14.72 9.60
N ARG A 274 8.47 14.54 8.29
CA ARG A 274 9.63 15.12 7.61
C ARG A 274 9.53 16.64 7.49
N GLU A 275 8.33 17.15 7.25
CA GLU A 275 8.10 18.53 6.82
C GLU A 275 7.51 19.40 7.94
N MET A 276 6.66 18.82 8.80
CA MET A 276 5.92 19.55 9.82
C MET A 276 6.52 19.32 11.22
N PRO A 277 6.95 20.40 11.92
CA PRO A 277 7.49 20.30 13.28
C PRO A 277 6.52 19.68 14.29
N ARG A 278 5.20 19.79 14.06
CA ARG A 278 4.16 19.23 14.94
C ARG A 278 4.21 17.70 15.05
N TYR A 279 4.82 17.02 14.07
CA TYR A 279 4.97 15.56 14.05
C TYR A 279 6.44 15.12 14.25
N ARG A 280 7.32 16.05 14.66
CA ARG A 280 8.70 15.75 15.07
C ARG A 280 8.78 15.48 16.57
#